data_AF-A0A6P8AXU6-F1
#
_entry.id   AF-A0A6P8AXU6-F1
#
_cell.length_a   1.000
_cell.length_b   1.000
_cell.length_c   1.000
_cell.angle_alpha   90.00
_cell.angle_beta   90.00
_cell.angle_gamma   90.00
#
_symmetry.space_group_name_H-M   'P 1'
#
loop_
_entity.id
_entity.type
_entity.pdbx_description
1 polymer ?
#
loop_
_entity_poly.entity_id
_entity_poly.type
_entity_poly.pdbx_seq_one_letter_code
_entity_poly.pdbx_strand_id
1 'polypeptide(L)'
;MAELSMDKTLDNTTLATIELLEARLLRLEHIIYGPAGSPDAIPESSATSTMHDLERRFQALVSRSRVYQDLLKIYNEHPTLFVSESQHAESDSKAKQPPTQLDPAAVRAIVLASASQYHGTASALAAVTQDVPVPDPALSANLVATMPRARAIEAMQRAQAAEVAELRARSERVVRAWYEGRVLKYGKFVADAESRVQNVEKTVLRAEAIRADGEKL
;
A
#
# COMPACT_ATOMS: atom_id res chain seq x y z
N MET A 1 5.01 -12.82 71.00
CA MET A 1 4.39 -11.94 69.99
C MET A 1 5.38 -11.45 68.91
N ALA A 2 6.70 -11.45 69.15
CA ALA A 2 7.70 -11.09 68.13
C ALA A 2 8.03 -12.20 67.11
N GLU A 3 7.96 -13.48 67.49
CA GLU A 3 8.24 -14.59 66.57
C GLU A 3 7.19 -14.70 65.46
N LEU A 4 5.91 -14.52 65.81
CA LEU A 4 4.80 -14.57 64.85
C LEU A 4 4.79 -13.40 63.84
N SER A 5 5.51 -12.31 64.13
CA SER A 5 5.76 -11.23 63.16
C SER A 5 6.98 -11.52 62.28
N MET A 6 7.98 -12.23 62.81
CA MET A 6 9.18 -12.60 62.07
C MET A 6 8.89 -13.71 61.04
N ASP A 7 8.05 -14.69 61.39
CA ASP A 7 7.62 -15.71 60.44
C ASP A 7 6.83 -15.08 59.27
N LYS A 8 5.97 -14.09 59.57
CA LYS A 8 5.24 -13.34 58.53
C LYS A 8 6.17 -12.53 57.63
N THR A 9 7.27 -11.97 58.12
CA THR A 9 8.23 -11.27 57.24
C THR A 9 9.00 -12.25 56.38
N LEU A 10 9.38 -13.42 56.92
CA LEU A 10 10.03 -14.48 56.17
C LEU A 10 9.12 -15.04 55.07
N ASP A 11 7.86 -15.31 55.37
CA ASP A 11 6.85 -15.77 54.41
C ASP A 11 6.60 -14.73 53.30
N ASN A 12 6.61 -13.44 53.63
CA ASN A 12 6.49 -12.39 52.61
C ASN A 12 7.74 -12.29 51.72
N THR A 13 8.93 -12.49 52.29
CA THR A 13 10.18 -12.48 51.49
C THR A 13 10.26 -13.70 50.57
N THR A 14 9.82 -14.88 51.02
CA THR A 14 9.82 -16.09 50.20
C THR A 14 8.85 -15.95 49.04
N LEU A 15 7.63 -15.47 49.28
CA LEU A 15 6.66 -15.16 48.22
C LEU A 15 7.21 -14.13 47.22
N ALA A 16 7.79 -13.03 47.71
CA ALA A 16 8.38 -12.02 46.82
C ALA A 16 9.55 -12.59 45.98
N THR A 17 10.35 -13.50 46.53
CA THR A 17 11.41 -14.16 45.75
C THR A 17 10.87 -15.13 44.70
N ILE A 18 9.77 -15.83 44.99
CA ILE A 18 9.10 -16.73 44.05
C ILE A 18 8.48 -15.92 42.91
N GLU A 19 7.78 -14.84 43.20
CA GLU A 19 7.21 -13.94 42.20
C GLU A 19 8.29 -13.32 41.30
N LEU A 20 9.43 -12.93 41.88
CA LEU A 20 10.56 -12.42 41.11
C LEU A 20 11.19 -13.50 40.21
N LEU A 21 11.27 -14.74 40.69
CA LEU A 21 11.73 -15.88 39.90
C LEU A 21 10.76 -16.22 38.76
N GLU A 22 9.46 -16.20 39.04
CA GLU A 22 8.41 -16.41 38.03
C GLU A 22 8.46 -15.33 36.96
N ALA A 23 8.52 -14.05 37.35
CA ALA A 23 8.64 -12.94 36.41
C ALA A 23 9.90 -13.04 35.54
N ARG A 24 11.02 -13.51 36.12
CA ARG A 24 12.26 -13.77 35.36
C ARG A 24 12.13 -14.97 34.43
N LEU A 25 11.47 -16.04 34.85
CA LEU A 25 11.23 -17.22 34.04
C LEU A 25 10.36 -16.88 32.82
N LEU A 26 9.24 -16.18 33.04
CA LEU A 26 8.35 -15.72 31.98
C LEU A 26 9.07 -14.78 31.00
N ARG A 27 9.99 -13.95 31.49
CA ARG A 27 10.81 -13.10 30.62
C ARG A 27 11.80 -13.90 29.78
N LEU A 28 12.45 -14.91 30.37
CA LEU A 28 13.36 -15.80 29.64
C LEU A 28 12.60 -16.63 28.60
N GLU A 29 11.43 -17.13 28.97
CA GLU A 29 10.50 -17.82 28.07
C GLU A 29 10.12 -16.92 26.90
N HIS A 30 9.74 -15.68 27.17
CA HIS A 30 9.43 -14.70 26.13
C HIS A 30 10.63 -14.39 25.22
N ILE A 31 11.86 -14.35 25.75
CA ILE A 31 13.07 -14.12 24.95
C ILE A 31 13.37 -15.33 24.05
N ILE A 32 13.13 -16.55 24.53
CA ILE A 32 13.46 -17.78 23.81
C ILE A 32 12.40 -18.13 22.77
N TYR A 33 11.12 -18.00 23.12
CA TYR A 33 9.99 -18.41 22.28
C TYR A 33 9.30 -17.25 21.53
N GLY A 34 9.59 -16.01 21.93
CA GLY A 34 9.00 -14.81 21.33
C GLY A 34 7.51 -14.60 21.66
N PRO A 35 6.88 -13.54 21.13
CA PRO A 35 5.49 -13.17 21.45
C PRO A 35 4.41 -14.17 21.00
N ALA A 36 4.78 -15.20 20.22
CA ALA A 36 3.86 -16.13 19.57
C ALA A 36 4.25 -17.61 19.72
N GLY A 37 5.29 -17.93 20.51
CA GLY A 37 5.69 -19.31 20.74
C GLY A 37 4.82 -19.96 21.82
N SER A 38 4.27 -21.13 21.53
CA SER A 38 3.58 -21.93 22.55
C SER A 38 4.61 -22.63 23.46
N PRO A 39 4.53 -22.50 24.79
CA PRO A 39 5.48 -23.15 25.70
C PRO A 39 5.44 -24.68 25.66
N ASP A 40 4.33 -25.26 25.19
CA ASP A 40 4.13 -26.71 25.09
C ASP A 40 4.66 -27.33 23.78
N ALA A 41 5.15 -26.52 22.83
CA ALA A 41 5.75 -27.05 21.61
C ALA A 41 7.18 -27.50 21.89
N ILE A 42 7.45 -28.80 21.70
CA ILE A 42 8.80 -29.35 21.75
C ILE A 42 9.66 -28.59 20.73
N PRO A 43 10.75 -27.93 21.13
CA PRO A 43 11.60 -27.20 20.20
C PRO A 43 12.17 -28.16 19.15
N GLU A 44 11.83 -27.95 17.87
CA GLU A 44 12.32 -28.74 16.72
C GLU A 44 13.85 -28.70 16.56
N SER A 45 14.53 -27.74 17.21
CA SER A 45 15.99 -27.66 17.23
C SER A 45 16.48 -26.99 18.52
N SER A 46 17.65 -27.42 19.02
CA SER A 46 18.29 -26.77 20.16
C SER A 46 18.57 -25.30 19.85
N ALA A 47 18.31 -24.40 20.81
CA ALA A 47 18.61 -22.96 20.68
C ALA A 47 20.08 -22.70 20.30
N THR A 48 20.99 -23.59 20.72
CA THR A 48 22.41 -23.51 20.34
C THR A 48 22.63 -23.78 18.85
N SER A 49 21.87 -24.69 18.25
CA SER A 49 21.93 -25.01 16.83
C SER A 49 21.37 -23.87 15.97
N THR A 50 20.25 -23.26 16.39
CA THR A 50 19.68 -22.11 15.69
C THR A 50 20.59 -20.88 15.78
N MET A 51 21.20 -20.63 16.94
CA MET A 51 22.21 -19.59 17.11
C MET A 51 23.41 -19.81 16.20
N HIS A 52 23.90 -21.05 16.08
CA HIS A 52 25.03 -21.36 15.23
C HIS A 52 24.71 -21.23 13.72
N ASP A 53 23.48 -21.58 13.30
CA ASP A 53 23.03 -21.35 11.93
C ASP A 53 22.90 -19.84 11.63
N LEU A 54 22.37 -19.06 12.56
CA LEU A 54 22.34 -17.60 12.44
C LEU A 54 23.75 -17.02 12.37
N GLU A 55 24.66 -17.45 13.23
CA GLU A 55 26.07 -17.03 13.21
C GLU A 55 26.71 -17.32 11.85
N ARG A 56 26.52 -18.52 11.31
CA ARG A 56 27.03 -18.89 9.98
C ARG A 56 26.45 -17.99 8.88
N ARG A 57 25.15 -17.69 8.93
CA ARG A 57 24.49 -16.78 7.97
C ARG A 57 24.99 -15.33 8.12
N PHE A 58 25.21 -14.86 9.35
CA PHE A 58 25.78 -13.55 9.62
C PHE A 58 27.23 -13.45 9.12
N GLN A 59 28.07 -14.45 9.38
CA GLN A 59 29.43 -14.51 8.85
C GLN A 59 29.43 -14.48 7.32
N ALA A 60 28.51 -15.22 6.68
CA ALA A 60 28.33 -15.16 5.22
C ALA A 60 27.92 -13.75 4.75
N LEU A 61 26.97 -13.09 5.45
CA LEU A 61 26.52 -11.73 5.13
C LEU A 61 27.64 -10.69 5.28
N VAL A 62 28.40 -10.77 6.38
CA VAL A 62 29.56 -9.90 6.66
C VAL A 62 30.65 -10.13 5.61
N SER A 63 30.90 -11.36 5.17
CA SER A 63 31.88 -11.63 4.10
C SER A 63 31.45 -11.07 2.74
N ARG A 64 30.13 -11.04 2.46
CA ARG A 64 29.58 -10.65 1.15
C ARG A 64 29.40 -9.14 0.99
N SER A 65 29.18 -8.42 2.08
CA SER A 65 28.91 -6.98 2.05
C SER A 65 29.96 -6.20 2.83
N ARG A 66 30.71 -5.35 2.13
CA ARG A 66 31.76 -4.49 2.69
C ARG A 66 31.23 -3.51 3.74
N VAL A 67 29.98 -3.05 3.57
CA VAL A 67 29.34 -2.09 4.50
C VAL A 67 29.24 -2.68 5.91
N TYR A 68 28.89 -3.96 6.05
CA TYR A 68 28.82 -4.58 7.37
C TYR A 68 30.20 -4.79 7.99
N GLN A 69 31.24 -5.01 7.18
CA GLN A 69 32.62 -5.05 7.69
C GLN A 69 33.06 -3.69 8.21
N ASP A 70 32.74 -2.61 7.49
CA ASP A 70 33.10 -1.26 7.91
C ASP A 70 32.30 -0.84 9.16
N LEU A 71 31.02 -1.20 9.25
CA LEU A 71 30.22 -0.99 10.46
C LEU A 71 30.77 -1.78 11.66
N LEU A 72 31.22 -3.03 11.47
CA LEU A 72 31.83 -3.81 12.54
C LEU A 72 33.18 -3.24 12.97
N LYS A 73 33.97 -2.68 12.05
CA LYS A 73 35.21 -1.95 12.40
C LYS A 73 34.89 -0.70 13.21
N ILE A 74 33.94 0.12 12.76
CA ILE A 74 33.51 1.32 13.49
C ILE A 74 32.93 0.94 14.86
N TYR A 75 32.17 -0.15 14.97
CA TYR A 75 31.67 -0.67 16.25
C TYR A 75 32.81 -1.08 17.19
N ASN A 76 33.84 -1.76 16.67
CA ASN A 76 34.99 -2.18 17.47
C ASN A 76 35.89 -0.99 17.88
N GLU A 77 36.05 0.00 17.00
CA GLU A 77 36.85 1.21 17.26
C GLU A 77 36.13 2.19 18.20
N HIS A 78 34.80 2.28 18.07
CA HIS A 78 33.96 3.21 18.80
C HIS A 78 32.68 2.53 19.33
N PRO A 79 32.81 1.61 20.31
CA PRO A 79 31.67 0.92 20.89
C PRO A 79 30.69 1.88 21.59
N THR A 80 31.18 3.04 22.01
CA THR A 80 30.40 4.12 22.64
C THR A 80 29.36 4.76 21.72
N LEU A 81 29.47 4.58 20.40
CA LEU A 81 28.47 5.09 19.45
C LEU A 81 27.23 4.19 19.36
N PHE A 82 27.35 2.93 19.77
CA PHE A 82 26.32 1.90 19.58
C PHE A 82 25.80 1.32 20.90
N VAL A 83 26.56 1.46 21.99
CA VAL A 83 26.02 1.27 23.33
C VAL A 83 25.17 2.49 23.65
N SER A 84 23.85 2.36 23.52
CA SER A 84 22.93 3.32 24.11
C SER A 84 23.28 3.49 25.59
N GLU A 85 23.32 4.74 26.04
CA GLU A 85 23.55 5.21 27.42
C GLU A 85 22.77 4.44 28.51
N SER A 86 21.84 3.55 28.16
CA SER A 86 21.15 2.66 29.10
C SER A 86 22.08 1.70 29.86
N GLN A 87 23.26 1.36 29.34
CA GLN A 87 24.22 0.49 30.03
C GLN A 87 25.25 1.22 30.91
N HIS A 88 25.46 2.54 30.72
CA HIS A 88 26.26 3.34 31.64
C HIS A 88 25.50 3.72 32.93
N ALA A 89 24.20 3.41 33.00
CA ALA A 89 23.38 3.64 34.19
C ALA A 89 23.62 2.63 35.34
N GLU A 90 24.43 1.58 35.15
CA GLU A 90 24.68 0.58 36.22
C GLU A 90 25.92 0.87 37.08
N SER A 91 26.87 1.74 36.67
CA SER A 91 28.09 1.97 37.48
C SER A 91 28.03 3.14 38.44
N ASP A 92 27.12 4.11 38.29
CA ASP A 92 27.06 5.27 39.18
C ASP A 92 25.65 5.51 39.71
N SER A 93 25.51 5.26 41.01
CA SER A 93 24.32 5.43 41.84
C SER A 93 23.88 6.89 41.98
N LYS A 94 23.47 7.53 40.88
CA LYS A 94 22.81 8.83 40.93
C LYS A 94 21.73 8.89 39.85
N ALA A 95 20.53 8.49 40.27
CA ALA A 95 19.22 8.72 39.65
C ALA A 95 19.20 8.77 38.11
N LYS A 96 18.61 7.73 37.49
CA LYS A 96 18.14 7.67 36.09
C LYS A 96 17.57 9.00 35.60
N GLN A 97 18.44 9.87 35.10
CA GLN A 97 18.07 11.11 34.45
C GLN A 97 18.59 10.96 33.03
N PRO A 98 17.73 11.10 32.01
CA PRO A 98 18.19 11.03 30.62
C PRO A 98 19.33 12.03 30.45
N PRO A 99 20.42 11.70 29.73
CA PRO A 99 21.53 12.61 29.52
C PRO A 99 21.01 13.82 28.74
N THR A 100 20.59 14.84 29.46
CA THR A 100 20.08 16.06 28.85
C THR A 100 21.28 17.00 28.83
N GLN A 101 21.77 17.34 27.65
CA GLN A 101 22.87 18.31 27.49
C GLN A 101 22.50 19.73 27.99
N LEU A 102 21.26 19.91 28.47
CA LEU A 102 20.70 21.18 28.93
C LEU A 102 20.53 21.16 30.44
N ASP A 103 20.79 22.32 31.06
CA ASP A 103 20.53 22.57 32.47
C ASP A 103 19.05 22.32 32.83
N PRO A 104 18.72 21.72 33.99
CA PRO A 104 17.34 21.45 34.42
C PRO A 104 16.41 22.67 34.40
N ALA A 105 16.92 23.90 34.56
CA ALA A 105 16.08 25.10 34.43
C ALA A 105 15.65 25.34 32.97
N ALA A 106 16.53 25.06 32.01
CA ALA A 106 16.23 25.17 30.58
C ALA A 106 15.22 24.11 30.13
N VAL A 107 15.31 22.88 30.64
CA VAL A 107 14.31 21.83 30.38
C VAL A 107 12.92 22.25 30.86
N ARG A 108 12.83 22.83 32.06
CA ARG A 108 11.55 23.34 32.60
C ARG A 108 11.01 24.49 31.75
N ALA A 109 11.86 25.41 31.31
CA ALA A 109 11.46 26.52 30.44
C ALA A 109 10.92 26.01 29.10
N ILE A 110 11.55 24.99 28.50
CA ILE A 110 11.08 24.36 27.27
C ILE A 110 9.72 23.70 27.48
N VAL A 111 9.55 22.91 28.54
CA VAL A 111 8.28 22.23 28.85
C VAL A 111 7.16 23.24 29.10
N LEU A 112 7.44 24.36 29.77
CA LEU A 112 6.46 25.43 29.98
C LEU A 112 6.13 26.16 28.68
N ALA A 113 7.11 26.38 27.80
CA ALA A 113 6.90 26.99 26.49
C ALA A 113 6.09 26.08 25.55
N SER A 114 6.29 24.76 25.61
CA SER A 114 5.55 23.76 24.83
C SER A 114 4.24 23.30 25.48
N ALA A 115 3.90 23.80 26.67
CA ALA A 115 2.73 23.36 27.44
C ALA A 115 1.42 23.40 26.65
N SER A 116 1.18 24.49 25.91
CA SER A 116 -0.01 24.66 25.08
C SER A 116 -0.04 23.73 23.86
N GLN A 117 1.13 23.38 23.33
CA GLN A 117 1.26 22.45 22.20
C GLN A 117 0.86 21.04 22.62
N TYR A 118 1.20 20.59 23.84
CA TYR A 118 0.79 19.27 24.32
C TYR A 118 -0.73 19.10 24.34
N HIS A 119 -1.45 20.12 24.83
CA HIS A 119 -2.91 20.09 24.85
C HIS A 119 -3.48 20.08 23.42
N GLY A 120 -2.95 20.94 22.53
CA GLY A 120 -3.35 20.98 21.13
C GLY A 120 -3.12 19.64 20.40
N THR A 121 -1.96 19.00 20.60
CA THR A 121 -1.67 17.69 19.99
C THR A 121 -2.51 16.57 20.59
N ALA A 122 -2.79 16.61 21.90
CA ALA A 122 -3.63 15.61 22.54
C ALA A 122 -5.08 15.71 22.04
N SER A 123 -5.62 16.93 21.90
CA SER A 123 -6.94 17.15 21.29
C SER A 123 -6.99 16.74 19.83
N ALA A 124 -5.93 17.02 19.05
CA ALA A 124 -5.85 16.59 17.65
C ALA A 124 -5.78 15.06 17.52
N LEU A 125 -5.00 14.38 18.37
CA LEU A 125 -4.94 12.92 18.39
C LEU A 125 -6.28 12.31 18.83
N ALA A 126 -6.91 12.88 19.86
CA ALA A 126 -8.23 12.46 20.32
C ALA A 126 -9.27 12.60 19.20
N ALA A 127 -9.29 13.73 18.50
CA ALA A 127 -10.16 13.97 17.35
C ALA A 127 -9.89 12.96 16.23
N VAL A 128 -8.62 12.71 15.87
CA VAL A 128 -8.29 11.71 14.83
C VAL A 128 -8.74 10.31 15.24
N THR A 129 -8.56 9.91 16.50
CA THR A 129 -9.00 8.59 16.98
C THR A 129 -10.51 8.46 17.12
N GLN A 130 -11.24 9.56 17.33
CA GLN A 130 -12.70 9.55 17.47
C GLN A 130 -13.41 9.71 16.12
N ASP A 131 -12.93 10.61 15.25
CA ASP A 131 -13.55 10.91 13.96
C ASP A 131 -13.15 9.90 12.87
N VAL A 132 -11.99 9.25 12.99
CA VAL A 132 -11.52 8.23 12.04
C VAL A 132 -11.32 6.91 12.78
N PRO A 133 -12.38 6.10 12.97
CA PRO A 133 -12.19 4.74 13.43
C PRO A 133 -11.29 4.02 12.43
N VAL A 134 -10.22 3.39 12.93
CA VAL A 134 -9.37 2.52 12.10
C VAL A 134 -10.30 1.45 11.50
N PRO A 135 -10.41 1.36 10.16
CA PRO A 135 -11.34 0.43 9.53
C PRO A 135 -10.99 -1.00 9.93
N ASP A 136 -12.03 -1.82 10.11
CA ASP A 136 -11.87 -3.23 10.49
C ASP A 136 -10.90 -3.92 9.50
N PRO A 137 -9.78 -4.50 9.98
CA PRO A 137 -8.80 -5.16 9.13
C PRO A 137 -9.41 -6.30 8.31
N ALA A 138 -10.53 -6.90 8.75
CA ALA A 138 -11.24 -7.91 7.96
C ALA A 138 -11.80 -7.33 6.64
N LEU A 139 -12.26 -6.08 6.63
CA LEU A 139 -12.74 -5.42 5.42
C LEU A 139 -11.59 -5.19 4.44
N SER A 140 -10.43 -4.75 4.93
CA SER A 140 -9.23 -4.57 4.11
C SER A 140 -8.75 -5.89 3.52
N ALA A 141 -8.74 -6.97 4.32
CA ALA A 141 -8.39 -8.31 3.85
C ALA A 141 -9.35 -8.81 2.74
N ASN A 142 -10.66 -8.58 2.91
CA ASN A 142 -11.66 -8.92 1.90
C ASN A 142 -11.47 -8.12 0.60
N LEU A 143 -11.12 -6.84 0.68
CA LEU A 143 -10.80 -6.04 -0.50
C LEU A 143 -9.58 -6.61 -1.25
N VAL A 144 -8.51 -6.99 -0.53
CA VAL A 144 -7.34 -7.63 -1.13
C VAL A 144 -7.71 -8.97 -1.77
N ALA A 145 -8.57 -9.76 -1.11
CA ALA A 145 -9.03 -11.04 -1.65
C ALA A 145 -9.84 -10.90 -2.95
N THR A 146 -10.53 -9.77 -3.18
CA THR A 146 -11.29 -9.53 -4.41
C THR A 146 -10.46 -8.96 -5.57
N MET A 147 -9.24 -8.47 -5.31
CA MET A 147 -8.36 -7.89 -6.35
C MET A 147 -8.09 -8.81 -7.56
N PRO A 148 -7.84 -10.12 -7.39
CA PRO A 148 -7.61 -11.01 -8.54
C PRO A 148 -8.82 -11.08 -9.47
N ARG A 149 -10.04 -11.10 -8.91
CA ARG A 149 -11.28 -11.12 -9.68
C ARG A 149 -11.48 -9.81 -10.44
N ALA A 150 -11.17 -8.68 -9.82
CA ALA A 150 -11.21 -7.37 -10.47
C ALA A 150 -10.22 -7.30 -11.66
N ARG A 151 -8.99 -7.79 -11.47
CA ARG A 151 -7.98 -7.85 -12.55
C ARG A 151 -8.40 -8.76 -13.70
N ALA A 152 -9.02 -9.91 -13.40
CA ALA A 152 -9.53 -10.81 -14.43
C ALA A 152 -10.64 -10.16 -15.27
N ILE A 153 -11.57 -9.45 -14.63
CA ILE A 153 -12.63 -8.70 -15.32
C ILE A 153 -12.04 -7.59 -16.18
N GLU A 154 -11.06 -6.86 -15.66
CA GLU A 154 -10.39 -5.77 -16.39
C GLU A 154 -9.64 -6.30 -17.63
N ALA A 155 -9.00 -7.46 -17.54
CA ALA A 155 -8.37 -8.12 -18.68
C ALA A 155 -9.41 -8.53 -19.74
N MET A 156 -10.54 -9.10 -19.31
CA MET A 156 -11.64 -9.45 -20.20
C MET A 156 -12.24 -8.22 -20.88
N GLN A 157 -12.42 -7.12 -20.15
CA GLN A 157 -12.92 -5.86 -20.72
C GLN A 157 -11.97 -5.29 -21.77
N ARG A 158 -10.65 -5.37 -21.55
CA ARG A 158 -9.66 -4.96 -22.57
C ARG A 158 -9.74 -5.82 -23.83
N ALA A 159 -9.85 -7.14 -23.67
CA ALA A 159 -10.00 -8.06 -24.81
C ALA A 159 -11.27 -7.77 -25.60
N GLN A 160 -12.41 -7.62 -24.91
CA GLN A 160 -13.70 -7.27 -25.54
C GLN A 160 -13.64 -5.91 -26.25
N ALA A 161 -13.00 -4.90 -25.65
CA ALA A 161 -12.86 -3.60 -26.28
C ALA A 161 -12.05 -3.68 -27.60
N ALA A 162 -11.01 -4.50 -27.64
CA ALA A 162 -10.22 -4.75 -28.84
C ALA A 162 -11.04 -5.46 -29.94
N GLU A 163 -11.78 -6.52 -29.57
CA GLU A 163 -12.65 -7.24 -30.50
C GLU A 163 -13.74 -6.34 -31.08
N VAL A 164 -14.38 -5.52 -30.25
CA VAL A 164 -15.42 -4.60 -30.69
C VAL A 164 -14.84 -3.52 -31.60
N ALA A 165 -13.64 -3.01 -31.31
CA ALA A 165 -12.96 -2.06 -32.20
C ALA A 165 -12.68 -2.67 -33.58
N GLU A 166 -12.21 -3.92 -33.61
CA GLU A 166 -11.96 -4.65 -34.85
C GLU A 166 -13.25 -4.91 -35.64
N LEU A 167 -14.32 -5.34 -34.95
CA LEU A 167 -15.63 -5.56 -35.55
C LEU A 167 -16.22 -4.27 -36.11
N ARG A 168 -16.06 -3.14 -35.41
CA ARG A 168 -16.46 -1.82 -35.91
C ARG A 168 -15.69 -1.43 -37.16
N ALA A 169 -14.36 -1.62 -37.18
CA ALA A 169 -13.56 -1.34 -38.36
C ALA A 169 -13.93 -2.23 -39.56
N ARG A 170 -14.31 -3.49 -39.31
CA ARG A 170 -14.82 -4.41 -40.34
C ARG A 170 -16.19 -3.98 -40.84
N SER A 171 -17.13 -3.66 -39.95
CA SER A 171 -18.48 -3.25 -40.34
C SER A 171 -18.47 -1.93 -41.10
N GLU A 172 -17.65 -0.96 -40.67
CA GLU A 172 -17.46 0.30 -41.36
C GLU A 172 -17.00 0.09 -42.81
N ARG A 173 -16.01 -0.79 -43.04
CA ARG A 173 -15.54 -1.10 -44.39
C ARG A 173 -16.62 -1.70 -45.27
N VAL A 174 -17.42 -2.62 -44.74
CA VAL A 174 -18.52 -3.24 -45.50
C VAL A 174 -19.61 -2.21 -45.83
N VAL A 175 -20.00 -1.39 -44.84
CA VAL A 175 -21.02 -0.35 -45.03
C VAL A 175 -20.52 0.70 -46.03
N ARG A 176 -19.27 1.14 -45.92
CA ARG A 176 -18.65 2.08 -46.87
C ARG A 176 -18.65 1.52 -48.28
N ALA A 177 -18.17 0.28 -48.46
CA ALA A 177 -18.14 -0.37 -49.78
C ALA A 177 -19.55 -0.53 -50.39
N TRP A 178 -20.56 -0.84 -49.57
CA TRP A 178 -21.94 -0.91 -50.03
C TRP A 178 -22.50 0.47 -50.43
N TYR A 179 -22.25 1.50 -49.61
CA TYR A 179 -22.68 2.87 -49.88
C TYR A 179 -22.04 3.41 -51.16
N GLU A 180 -20.72 3.32 -51.27
CA GLU A 180 -19.98 3.81 -52.43
C GLU A 180 -20.28 2.99 -53.69
N GLY A 181 -20.35 1.66 -53.54
CA GLY A 181 -20.52 0.74 -54.65
C GLY A 181 -21.94 0.68 -55.21
N ARG A 182 -22.96 0.73 -54.36
CA ARG A 182 -24.37 0.64 -54.78
C ARG A 182 -25.09 1.97 -54.69
N VAL A 183 -25.20 2.56 -53.50
CA VAL A 183 -26.07 3.72 -53.27
C VAL A 183 -25.62 4.93 -54.10
N LEU A 184 -24.34 5.30 -54.02
CA LEU A 184 -23.82 6.45 -54.77
C LEU A 184 -23.84 6.23 -56.28
N LYS A 185 -23.51 5.00 -56.75
CA LYS A 185 -23.54 4.70 -58.19
C LYS A 185 -24.96 4.69 -58.73
N TYR A 186 -25.91 4.12 -57.99
CA TYR A 186 -27.32 4.14 -58.37
C TYR A 186 -27.87 5.57 -58.39
N GLY A 187 -27.54 6.39 -57.39
CA GLY A 187 -27.90 7.81 -57.38
C GLY A 187 -27.36 8.57 -58.59
N LYS A 188 -26.08 8.34 -58.97
CA LYS A 188 -25.50 8.91 -60.20
C LYS A 188 -26.21 8.44 -61.46
N PHE A 189 -26.55 7.15 -61.54
CA PHE A 189 -27.28 6.60 -62.68
C PHE A 189 -28.67 7.23 -62.83
N VAL A 190 -29.41 7.35 -61.72
CA VAL A 190 -30.74 7.98 -61.72
C VAL A 190 -30.63 9.46 -62.10
N ALA A 191 -29.65 10.19 -61.56
CA ALA A 191 -29.44 11.60 -61.89
C ALA A 191 -29.07 11.80 -63.38
N ASP A 192 -28.26 10.91 -63.96
CA ASP A 192 -27.92 10.97 -65.39
C ASP A 192 -29.14 10.66 -66.27
N ALA A 193 -29.94 9.66 -65.89
CA ALA A 193 -31.20 9.36 -66.56
C ALA A 193 -32.18 10.54 -66.51
N GLU A 194 -32.31 11.18 -65.35
CA GLU A 194 -33.13 12.38 -65.17
C GLU A 194 -32.62 13.55 -66.03
N SER A 195 -31.31 13.79 -66.07
CA SER A 195 -30.72 14.83 -66.94
C SER A 195 -31.02 14.59 -68.42
N ARG A 196 -30.94 13.33 -68.86
CA ARG A 196 -31.30 12.95 -70.24
C ARG A 196 -32.77 13.18 -70.54
N VAL A 197 -33.67 12.77 -69.64
CA VAL A 197 -35.12 13.01 -69.79
C VAL A 197 -35.41 14.50 -69.83
N GLN A 198 -34.80 15.29 -68.94
CA GLN A 198 -34.97 16.73 -68.89
C GLN A 198 -34.47 17.42 -70.17
N ASN A 199 -33.39 16.93 -70.77
CA ASN A 199 -32.90 17.45 -72.05
C ASN A 199 -33.85 17.13 -73.20
N VAL A 200 -34.41 15.91 -73.23
CA VAL A 200 -35.44 15.54 -74.21
C VAL A 200 -36.69 16.39 -74.04
N GLU A 201 -37.18 16.56 -72.81
CA GLU A 201 -38.33 17.42 -72.50
C GLU A 201 -38.11 18.86 -72.99
N LYS A 202 -36.94 19.44 -72.71
CA LYS A 202 -36.58 20.78 -73.25
C LYS A 202 -36.60 20.83 -74.76
N THR A 203 -36.14 19.79 -75.47
CA THR A 203 -36.18 19.76 -76.94
C THR A 203 -37.60 19.64 -77.48
N VAL A 204 -38.46 18.84 -76.84
CA VAL A 204 -39.88 18.69 -77.20
C VAL A 204 -40.61 20.00 -76.99
N LEU A 205 -40.44 20.64 -75.82
CA LEU A 205 -41.04 21.94 -75.52
C LEU A 205 -40.63 23.02 -76.54
N ARG A 206 -39.37 23.02 -77.00
CA ARG A 206 -38.91 23.94 -78.06
C ARG A 206 -39.57 23.63 -79.41
N ALA A 207 -39.70 22.35 -79.77
CA ALA A 207 -40.34 21.95 -81.02
C ALA A 207 -41.85 22.27 -81.03
N GLU A 208 -42.51 22.06 -79.90
CA GLU A 208 -43.92 22.42 -79.70
C GLU A 208 -44.12 23.94 -79.76
N ALA A 209 -43.24 24.74 -79.15
CA ALA A 209 -43.30 26.20 -79.25
C ALA A 209 -43.17 26.69 -80.71
N ILE A 210 -42.23 26.12 -81.49
CA ILE A 210 -42.06 26.47 -82.90
C ILE A 210 -43.30 26.09 -83.72
N ARG A 211 -43.92 24.93 -83.46
CA ARG A 211 -45.18 24.54 -84.11
C ARG A 211 -46.33 25.48 -83.75
N ALA A 212 -46.46 25.84 -82.48
CA ALA A 212 -47.51 26.72 -81.99
C ALA A 212 -47.38 28.16 -82.53
N ASP A 213 -46.16 28.63 -82.80
CA ASP A 213 -45.92 29.93 -83.44
C ASP A 213 -46.12 29.86 -84.97
N GLY A 214 -45.83 28.72 -85.60
CA GLY A 214 -46.11 28.48 -87.02
C GLY A 214 -47.61 28.34 -87.36
N GLU A 215 -48.43 27.88 -86.43
CA GLU A 215 -49.91 27.83 -86.57
C GLU A 215 -50.59 29.19 -86.35
N LYS A 216 -49.87 30.23 -85.92
CA LYS A 216 -50.40 31.58 -85.65
C LYS A 216 -50.14 32.59 -86.78
N LEU A 217 -49.54 32.17 -87.90
CA LEU A 217 -49.35 32.94 -89.13
C LEU A 217 -50.37 32.48 -90.19
#